data_AF-A0A358D8Y7-F1
#
_entry.id   AF-A0A358D8Y7-F1
#
_cell.length_a   1.000
_cell.length_b   1.000
_cell.length_c   1.000
_cell.angle_alpha   90.00
_cell.angle_beta   90.00
_cell.angle_gamma   90.00
#
_symmetry.space_group_name_H-M   'P 1'
#
loop_
_entity.id
_entity.type
_entity.pdbx_description
1 polymer ?
#
loop_
_entity_poly.entity_id
_entity_poly.type
_entity_poly.pdbx_seq_one_letter_code
_entity_poly.pdbx_strand_id
1 'polypeptide(L)'
;MPSAVDTAVAGRRGSVVVYLVVAFGFTWLVWAPLVVAALGSTELPPVPLIFFVGSFGPLAGAVAASAFSGGWRGVRAGALRTFSVRFRGVWWWWALGMPIAYFLIGYLTAAIVAGGWPDMTQFGLTEKLPGWNVAAVAVVWILTFGLGEEAGWRGWLLPHLAERLSTFWAALTVAGVWIVWHAPAFVFNPTYREMGPGIIWRSRERGGAMHSPRAPRKQRGH
;
A
#
# COMPACT_ATOMS: atom_id res chain seq x y z
N MET A 1 22.59 20.38 -22.54
CA MET A 1 21.39 21.23 -22.66
C MET A 1 20.18 20.37 -22.35
N PRO A 2 19.39 20.67 -21.31
CA PRO A 2 18.09 20.02 -21.13
C PRO A 2 17.29 20.23 -22.41
N SER A 3 16.61 19.19 -22.89
CA SER A 3 15.76 19.29 -24.07
C SER A 3 14.60 20.27 -23.80
N ALA A 4 13.99 20.83 -24.85
CA ALA A 4 12.79 21.66 -24.69
C ALA A 4 11.64 20.93 -23.96
N VAL A 5 11.69 19.59 -23.91
CA VAL A 5 10.81 18.73 -23.12
C VAL A 5 11.13 18.80 -21.62
N ASP A 6 12.41 18.86 -21.24
CA ASP A 6 12.84 18.99 -19.85
C ASP A 6 12.43 20.35 -19.25
N THR A 7 12.45 21.41 -20.06
CA THR A 7 11.98 22.75 -19.63
C THR A 7 10.46 22.87 -19.58
N ALA A 8 9.71 22.07 -20.33
CA ALA A 8 8.25 22.08 -20.32
C ALA A 8 7.64 21.30 -19.14
N VAL A 9 8.43 20.43 -18.50
CA VAL A 9 8.02 19.58 -17.38
C VAL A 9 8.32 20.22 -16.02
N ALA A 10 9.17 21.26 -15.97
CA ALA A 10 9.38 22.08 -14.78
C ALA A 10 8.02 22.68 -14.33
N GLY A 11 7.44 22.05 -13.31
CA GLY A 11 6.01 22.15 -13.04
C GLY A 11 5.58 23.58 -12.73
N ARG A 12 4.46 24.01 -13.35
CA ARG A 12 3.75 25.23 -12.90
C ARG A 12 3.61 25.17 -11.38
N ARG A 13 3.79 26.33 -10.73
CA ARG A 13 3.51 26.50 -9.30
C ARG A 13 2.13 25.89 -8.99
N GLY A 14 2.08 24.93 -8.07
CA GLY A 14 0.84 24.24 -7.69
C GLY A 14 0.64 22.82 -8.25
N SER A 15 1.48 22.32 -9.15
CA SER A 15 1.31 20.95 -9.70
C SER A 15 1.31 19.86 -8.63
N VAL A 16 2.17 19.98 -7.59
CA VAL A 16 2.19 19.05 -6.45
C VAL A 16 0.90 19.12 -5.64
N VAL A 17 0.30 20.31 -5.49
CA VAL A 17 -0.98 20.47 -4.80
C VAL A 17 -2.09 19.79 -5.58
N VAL A 18 -2.15 20.01 -6.91
CA VAL A 18 -3.10 19.31 -7.80
C VAL A 18 -2.95 17.80 -7.68
N TYR A 19 -1.71 17.30 -7.72
CA TYR A 19 -1.43 15.88 -7.54
C TYR A 19 -1.99 15.35 -6.23
N LEU A 20 -1.69 16.00 -5.10
CA LEU A 20 -2.12 15.55 -3.78
C LEU A 20 -3.64 15.59 -3.64
N VAL A 21 -4.27 16.69 -4.05
CA VAL A 21 -5.73 16.84 -3.97
C VAL A 21 -6.45 15.78 -4.79
N VAL A 22 -6.01 15.52 -6.02
CA VAL A 22 -6.65 14.52 -6.88
C VAL A 22 -6.34 13.10 -6.39
N ALA A 23 -5.11 12.80 -5.98
CA ALA A 23 -4.73 11.47 -5.51
C ALA A 23 -5.49 11.07 -4.23
N PHE A 24 -5.57 11.98 -3.26
CA PHE A 24 -6.30 11.77 -2.03
C PHE A 24 -7.80 11.79 -2.28
N GLY A 25 -8.31 12.81 -2.98
CA GLY A 25 -9.73 12.96 -3.28
C GLY A 25 -10.30 11.75 -4.00
N PHE A 26 -9.63 11.27 -5.06
CA PHE A 26 -10.06 10.07 -5.78
C PHE A 26 -10.12 8.86 -4.85
N THR A 27 -9.04 8.57 -4.14
CA THR A 27 -8.93 7.37 -3.30
C THR A 27 -9.94 7.40 -2.16
N TRP A 28 -10.03 8.53 -1.46
CA TRP A 28 -10.88 8.67 -0.29
C TRP A 28 -12.35 8.65 -0.67
N LEU A 29 -12.73 9.22 -1.82
CA LEU A 29 -14.09 9.10 -2.35
C LEU A 29 -14.43 7.66 -2.72
N VAL A 30 -13.51 6.94 -3.37
CA VAL A 30 -13.72 5.53 -3.72
C VAL A 30 -13.81 4.65 -2.47
N TRP A 31 -13.02 4.94 -1.43
CA TRP A 31 -13.05 4.18 -0.18
C TRP A 31 -14.14 4.65 0.80
N ALA A 32 -14.77 5.80 0.59
CA ALA A 32 -15.79 6.33 1.51
C ALA A 32 -16.95 5.35 1.80
N PRO A 33 -17.51 4.62 0.82
CA PRO A 33 -18.54 3.61 1.10
C PRO A 33 -18.06 2.51 2.04
N LEU A 34 -16.78 2.10 1.96
CA LEU A 34 -16.19 1.09 2.86
C LEU A 34 -16.06 1.63 4.27
N VAL A 35 -15.64 2.88 4.42
CA VAL A 35 -15.56 3.56 5.73
C VAL A 35 -16.95 3.64 6.36
N VAL A 36 -17.95 4.11 5.61
CA VAL A 36 -19.34 4.23 6.10
C VAL A 36 -19.89 2.86 6.52
N ALA A 37 -19.68 1.83 5.70
CA ALA A 37 -20.10 0.47 6.03
C ALA A 37 -19.42 -0.04 7.31
N ALA A 38 -18.10 0.13 7.43
CA ALA A 38 -17.32 -0.32 8.59
C ALA A 38 -17.67 0.42 9.90
N LEU A 39 -18.18 1.64 9.83
CA LEU A 39 -18.64 2.40 10.99
C LEU A 39 -20.08 2.04 11.42
N GLY A 40 -20.91 1.61 10.47
CA GLY A 40 -22.33 1.29 10.70
C GLY A 40 -22.63 -0.18 10.99
N SER A 41 -21.64 -1.07 10.90
CA SER A 41 -21.82 -2.52 11.06
C SER A 41 -20.68 -3.16 11.84
N THR A 42 -20.97 -4.26 12.55
CA THR A 42 -19.95 -5.07 13.24
C THR A 42 -19.25 -6.06 12.33
N GLU A 43 -19.81 -6.32 11.14
CA GLU A 43 -19.23 -7.20 10.13
C GLU A 43 -18.71 -6.38 8.95
N LEU A 44 -17.42 -6.49 8.66
CA LEU A 44 -16.80 -5.80 7.55
C LEU A 44 -17.19 -6.49 6.23
N PRO A 45 -17.64 -5.75 5.21
CA PRO A 45 -17.82 -6.35 3.89
C PRO A 45 -16.48 -6.90 3.38
N PRO A 46 -16.47 -8.07 2.71
CA PRO A 46 -15.24 -8.64 2.13
C PRO A 46 -14.62 -7.60 1.21
N VAL A 47 -13.31 -7.37 1.35
CA VAL A 47 -12.54 -6.29 0.68
C VAL A 47 -12.90 -6.24 -0.81
N PRO A 48 -13.79 -5.32 -1.25
CA PRO A 48 -14.37 -5.45 -2.58
C PRO A 48 -13.38 -4.95 -3.63
N LEU A 49 -13.69 -5.20 -4.91
CA LEU A 49 -12.99 -4.58 -6.04
C LEU A 49 -12.74 -3.08 -5.86
N ILE A 50 -13.63 -2.38 -5.15
CA ILE A 50 -13.53 -0.96 -4.82
C ILE A 50 -12.26 -0.59 -4.03
N PHE A 51 -11.73 -1.51 -3.19
CA PHE A 51 -10.46 -1.30 -2.49
C PHE A 51 -9.32 -1.14 -3.51
N PHE A 52 -9.26 -2.05 -4.48
CA PHE A 52 -8.28 -2.06 -5.55
C PHE A 52 -8.45 -0.87 -6.50
N VAL A 53 -9.69 -0.44 -6.78
CA VAL A 53 -9.94 0.76 -7.58
C VAL A 53 -9.36 2.01 -6.91
N GLY A 54 -9.48 2.12 -5.58
CA GLY A 54 -8.92 3.27 -4.84
C GLY A 54 -7.41 3.42 -5.00
N SER A 55 -6.67 2.33 -5.25
CA SER A 55 -5.21 2.38 -5.46
C SER A 55 -4.79 3.11 -6.74
N PHE A 56 -5.72 3.43 -7.64
CA PHE A 56 -5.45 4.23 -8.84
C PHE A 56 -5.44 5.74 -8.57
N GLY A 57 -5.74 6.20 -7.35
CA GLY A 57 -5.69 7.62 -7.00
C GLY A 57 -4.34 8.29 -7.31
N PRO A 58 -3.18 7.72 -6.92
CA PRO A 58 -1.87 8.28 -7.25
C PRO A 58 -1.64 8.43 -8.77
N LEU A 59 -2.03 7.43 -9.58
CA LEU A 59 -2.01 7.54 -11.04
C LEU A 59 -2.92 8.66 -11.55
N ALA A 60 -4.15 8.76 -11.04
CA ALA A 60 -5.08 9.82 -11.40
C ALA A 60 -4.51 11.21 -11.06
N GLY A 61 -3.87 11.34 -9.90
CA GLY A 61 -3.15 12.55 -9.49
C GLY A 61 -2.00 12.90 -10.43
N ALA A 62 -1.21 11.91 -10.85
CA ALA A 62 -0.13 12.10 -11.81
C ALA A 62 -0.64 12.58 -13.18
N VAL A 63 -1.74 11.99 -13.67
CA VAL A 63 -2.37 12.40 -14.93
C VAL A 63 -2.91 13.83 -14.81
N ALA A 64 -3.66 14.14 -13.76
CA ALA A 64 -4.23 15.47 -13.55
C ALA A 64 -3.16 16.55 -13.40
N ALA A 65 -2.11 16.30 -12.61
CA ALA A 65 -1.03 17.26 -12.42
C ALA A 65 -0.19 17.44 -13.69
N SER A 66 0.05 16.38 -14.45
CA SER A 66 0.71 16.45 -15.77
C SER A 66 -0.12 17.21 -16.81
N ALA A 67 -1.44 17.04 -16.78
CA ALA A 67 -2.36 17.78 -17.62
C ALA A 67 -2.41 19.26 -17.23
N PHE A 68 -2.39 19.57 -15.92
CA PHE A 68 -2.37 20.93 -15.41
C PHE A 68 -1.10 21.70 -15.81
N SER A 69 0.07 21.05 -15.71
CA SER A 69 1.34 21.69 -16.05
C SER A 69 1.54 21.85 -17.56
N GLY A 70 1.32 20.78 -18.34
CA GLY A 70 1.71 20.70 -19.75
C GLY A 70 0.62 20.22 -20.71
N GLY A 71 -0.63 20.12 -20.28
CA GLY A 71 -1.73 19.58 -21.07
C GLY A 71 -1.50 18.10 -21.45
N TRP A 72 -2.12 17.68 -22.55
CA TRP A 72 -1.97 16.30 -23.05
C TRP A 72 -0.51 15.94 -23.40
N ARG A 73 0.29 16.91 -23.86
CA ARG A 73 1.72 16.70 -24.13
C ARG A 73 2.48 16.36 -22.84
N GLY A 74 2.15 17.04 -21.74
CA GLY A 74 2.70 16.73 -20.41
C GLY A 74 2.33 15.32 -19.95
N VAL A 75 1.06 14.91 -20.11
CA VAL A 75 0.59 13.56 -19.77
C VAL A 75 1.36 12.50 -20.57
N ARG A 76 1.46 12.67 -21.90
CA ARG A 76 2.18 11.73 -22.76
C ARG A 76 3.67 11.63 -22.40
N ALA A 77 4.33 12.77 -22.15
CA ALA A 77 5.72 12.79 -21.74
C ALA A 77 5.93 12.09 -20.39
N GLY A 78 5.05 12.34 -19.42
CA GLY A 78 5.05 11.65 -18.12
C GLY A 78 4.88 10.14 -18.27
N ALA A 79 3.89 9.69 -19.06
CA ALA A 79 3.65 8.26 -19.29
C ALA A 79 4.86 7.58 -19.95
N LEU A 80 5.43 8.18 -21.00
CA LEU A 80 6.60 7.61 -21.68
C LEU A 80 7.82 7.50 -20.76
N ARG A 81 7.98 8.44 -19.82
CA ARG A 81 9.04 8.39 -18.82
C ARG A 81 8.79 7.30 -17.78
N THR A 82 7.59 7.26 -17.22
CA THR A 82 7.21 6.29 -16.16
C THR A 82 7.24 4.85 -16.67
N PHE A 83 6.86 4.61 -17.93
CA PHE A 83 6.82 3.28 -18.54
C PHE A 83 8.02 2.95 -19.43
N SER A 84 9.08 3.76 -19.36
CA SER A 84 10.33 3.45 -20.06
C SER A 84 11.01 2.26 -19.40
N VAL A 85 11.30 1.21 -20.16
CA VAL A 85 12.07 0.03 -19.70
C VAL A 85 13.58 0.15 -19.96
N ARG A 86 14.05 1.36 -20.31
CA ARG A 86 15.46 1.61 -20.67
C ARG A 86 16.31 1.78 -19.42
N PHE A 87 16.68 0.66 -18.79
CA PHE A 87 17.58 0.63 -17.64
C PHE A 87 18.79 -0.27 -17.89
N ARG A 88 19.89 0.00 -17.17
CA ARG A 88 21.07 -0.89 -17.17
C ARG A 88 20.66 -2.27 -16.64
N GLY A 89 21.18 -3.34 -17.25
CA GLY A 89 20.88 -4.74 -16.88
C GLY A 89 21.01 -5.04 -15.39
N VAL A 90 21.94 -4.39 -14.68
CA VAL A 90 22.14 -4.52 -13.24
C VAL A 90 20.88 -4.23 -12.41
N TRP A 91 20.00 -3.33 -12.87
CA TRP A 91 18.78 -2.99 -12.14
C TRP A 91 17.72 -4.10 -12.22
N TRP A 92 17.74 -4.95 -13.25
CA TRP A 92 16.88 -6.13 -13.31
C TRP A 92 17.25 -7.15 -12.23
N TRP A 93 18.54 -7.30 -11.92
CA TRP A 93 18.98 -8.14 -10.81
C TRP A 93 18.43 -7.65 -9.47
N TRP A 94 18.44 -6.34 -9.23
CA TRP A 94 17.85 -5.78 -8.01
C TRP A 94 16.32 -5.89 -8.00
N ALA A 95 15.67 -5.61 -9.13
CA ALA A 95 14.21 -5.65 -9.25
C ALA A 95 13.63 -7.05 -9.01
N LEU A 96 14.33 -8.11 -9.47
CA LEU A 96 13.91 -9.49 -9.24
C LEU A 96 14.50 -10.09 -7.95
N GLY A 97 15.75 -9.76 -7.64
CA GLY A 97 16.47 -10.30 -6.51
C GLY A 97 15.95 -9.82 -5.16
N MET A 98 15.53 -8.55 -5.05
CA MET A 98 15.01 -8.01 -3.79
C MET A 98 13.70 -8.69 -3.34
N PRO A 99 12.66 -8.84 -4.17
CA PRO A 99 11.45 -9.58 -3.80
C PRO A 99 11.75 -11.02 -3.37
N ILE A 100 12.65 -11.72 -4.06
CA ILE A 100 13.06 -13.08 -3.71
C ILE A 100 13.77 -13.10 -2.36
N ALA A 101 14.72 -12.18 -2.14
CA ALA A 101 15.43 -12.09 -0.86
C ALA A 101 14.46 -11.80 0.31
N TYR A 102 13.54 -10.86 0.15
CA TYR A 102 12.53 -10.56 1.18
C TYR A 102 11.59 -11.74 1.43
N PHE A 103 11.17 -12.46 0.39
CA PHE A 103 10.38 -13.68 0.53
C PHE A 103 11.14 -14.74 1.34
N LEU A 104 12.40 -15.01 1.00
CA LEU A 104 13.23 -15.99 1.72
C LEU A 104 13.44 -15.60 3.18
N ILE A 105 13.73 -14.33 3.46
CA ILE A 105 13.86 -13.81 4.83
C ILE A 105 12.55 -14.03 5.59
N GLY A 106 11.41 -13.67 5.02
CA GLY A 106 10.10 -13.86 5.64
C GLY A 106 9.76 -15.33 5.89
N TYR A 107 10.00 -16.19 4.90
CA TYR A 107 9.76 -17.63 4.98
C TYR A 107 10.59 -18.31 6.07
N LEU A 108 11.89 -18.00 6.11
CA LEU A 108 12.81 -18.53 7.13
C LEU A 108 12.45 -18.01 8.53
N THR A 109 12.14 -16.72 8.64
CA THR A 109 11.72 -16.13 9.91
C THR A 109 10.45 -16.78 10.43
N ALA A 110 9.45 -16.99 9.56
CA ALA A 110 8.22 -17.69 9.91
C ALA A 110 8.50 -19.13 10.35
N ALA A 111 9.38 -19.85 9.65
CA ALA A 111 9.76 -21.21 10.00
C ALA A 111 10.38 -21.31 11.40
N ILE A 112 11.29 -20.38 11.71
CA ILE A 112 11.98 -20.30 13.01
C ILE A 112 10.99 -19.97 14.12
N VAL A 113 10.13 -18.96 13.92
CA VAL A 113 9.20 -18.48 14.95
C VAL A 113 8.06 -19.48 15.20
N ALA A 114 7.55 -20.14 14.16
CA ALA A 114 6.46 -21.11 14.27
C ALA A 114 6.94 -22.52 14.64
N GLY A 115 8.26 -22.78 14.62
CA GLY A 115 8.83 -24.09 14.92
C GLY A 115 8.56 -25.15 13.84
N GLY A 116 8.29 -24.73 12.61
CA GLY A 116 7.95 -25.60 11.50
C GLY A 116 7.85 -24.85 10.18
N TRP A 117 8.08 -25.53 9.06
CA TRP A 117 8.08 -24.91 7.73
C TRP A 117 6.68 -24.41 7.34
N PRO A 118 6.54 -23.15 6.87
CA PRO A 118 5.27 -22.67 6.35
C PRO A 118 4.82 -23.52 5.15
N ASP A 119 3.52 -23.79 5.11
CA ASP A 119 2.89 -24.58 4.06
C ASP A 119 2.93 -23.83 2.72
N MET A 120 3.69 -24.37 1.77
CA MET A 120 3.84 -23.78 0.43
C MET A 120 2.59 -23.92 -0.44
N THR A 121 1.62 -24.76 -0.09
CA THR A 121 0.34 -24.82 -0.82
C THR A 121 -0.47 -23.54 -0.67
N GLN A 122 -0.20 -22.76 0.39
CA GLN A 122 -0.84 -21.46 0.63
C GLN A 122 -0.15 -20.30 -0.10
N PHE A 123 0.94 -20.57 -0.82
CA PHE A 123 1.70 -19.55 -1.52
C PHE A 123 0.83 -18.82 -2.55
N GLY A 124 0.78 -17.48 -2.44
CA GLY A 124 0.06 -16.61 -3.36
C GLY A 124 -1.47 -16.62 -3.20
N LEU A 125 -2.01 -17.37 -2.23
CA LEU A 125 -3.41 -17.26 -1.82
C LEU A 125 -3.58 -16.05 -0.89
N THR A 126 -4.72 -15.36 -0.99
CA THR A 126 -5.01 -14.18 -0.15
C THR A 126 -6.51 -14.07 0.14
N GLU A 127 -6.84 -13.71 1.38
CA GLU A 127 -8.22 -13.45 1.81
C GLU A 127 -8.88 -12.29 1.05
N LYS A 128 -8.07 -11.41 0.43
CA LYS A 128 -8.57 -10.28 -0.38
C LYS A 128 -9.12 -10.72 -1.74
N LEU A 129 -8.74 -11.90 -2.24
CA LEU A 129 -9.14 -12.47 -3.52
C LEU A 129 -9.40 -13.98 -3.35
N PRO A 130 -10.42 -14.36 -2.57
CA PRO A 130 -10.66 -15.76 -2.22
C PRO A 130 -11.00 -16.59 -3.47
N GLY A 131 -10.35 -17.74 -3.61
CA GLY A 131 -10.54 -18.66 -4.75
C GLY A 131 -9.76 -18.28 -6.02
N TRP A 132 -9.00 -17.19 -6.02
CA TRP A 132 -8.16 -16.81 -7.15
C TRP A 132 -6.82 -17.53 -7.09
N ASN A 133 -6.32 -17.95 -8.26
CA ASN A 133 -4.99 -18.54 -8.36
C ASN A 133 -3.89 -17.46 -8.29
N VAL A 134 -2.65 -17.89 -8.02
CA VAL A 134 -1.48 -17.02 -7.83
C VAL A 134 -1.25 -16.07 -9.01
N ALA A 135 -1.45 -16.55 -10.25
CA ALA A 135 -1.26 -15.72 -11.43
C ALA A 135 -2.28 -14.57 -11.51
N ALA A 136 -3.54 -14.87 -11.22
CA ALA A 136 -4.61 -13.87 -11.23
C ALA A 136 -4.43 -12.85 -10.10
N VAL A 137 -4.04 -13.30 -8.90
CA VAL A 137 -3.67 -12.42 -7.78
C VAL A 137 -2.51 -11.50 -8.15
N ALA A 138 -1.45 -12.06 -8.75
CA ALA A 138 -0.28 -11.29 -9.17
C ALA A 138 -0.64 -10.21 -10.21
N VAL A 139 -1.49 -10.53 -11.19
CA VAL A 139 -1.97 -9.55 -12.18
C VAL A 139 -2.70 -8.41 -11.50
N VAL A 140 -3.64 -8.70 -10.60
CA VAL A 140 -4.36 -7.65 -9.86
C VAL A 140 -3.38 -6.76 -9.10
N TRP A 141 -2.45 -7.35 -8.34
CA TRP A 141 -1.49 -6.59 -7.54
C TRP A 141 -0.53 -5.73 -8.38
N ILE A 142 -0.06 -6.26 -9.50
CA ILE A 142 0.79 -5.52 -10.44
C ILE A 142 0.02 -4.34 -11.01
N LEU A 143 -1.26 -4.51 -11.40
CA LEU A 143 -2.05 -3.44 -11.99
C LEU A 143 -2.47 -2.38 -10.96
N THR A 144 -2.75 -2.78 -9.71
CA THR A 144 -3.31 -1.88 -8.70
C THR A 144 -2.20 -1.18 -7.92
N PHE A 145 -1.30 -1.95 -7.32
CA PHE A 145 -0.24 -1.42 -6.47
C PHE A 145 0.99 -1.10 -7.31
N GLY A 146 1.41 -2.03 -8.15
CA GLY A 146 2.59 -1.84 -9.01
C GLY A 146 2.40 -0.71 -10.04
N LEU A 147 1.25 -0.63 -10.68
CA LEU A 147 0.97 0.38 -11.71
C LEU A 147 0.20 1.56 -11.13
N GLY A 148 -0.95 1.33 -10.49
CA GLY A 148 -1.80 2.40 -9.96
C GLY A 148 -1.09 3.29 -8.93
N GLU A 149 -0.44 2.69 -7.92
CA GLU A 149 0.25 3.46 -6.89
C GLU A 149 1.64 3.96 -7.35
N GLU A 150 2.51 3.05 -7.81
CA GLU A 150 3.90 3.42 -8.11
C GLU A 150 4.01 4.46 -9.25
N ALA A 151 3.12 4.42 -10.24
CA ALA A 151 3.13 5.42 -11.32
C ALA A 151 2.91 6.84 -10.80
N GLY A 152 2.14 7.00 -9.73
CA GLY A 152 1.99 8.28 -9.03
C GLY A 152 3.17 8.57 -8.13
N TRP A 153 3.45 7.70 -7.16
CA TRP A 153 4.44 7.96 -6.12
C TRP A 153 5.87 8.08 -6.66
N ARG A 154 6.30 7.10 -7.47
CA ARG A 154 7.67 7.01 -7.99
C ARG A 154 7.77 7.62 -9.38
N GLY A 155 6.72 7.49 -10.20
CA GLY A 155 6.68 8.04 -11.57
C GLY A 155 6.45 9.55 -11.64
N TRP A 156 5.81 10.13 -10.62
CA TRP A 156 5.47 11.55 -10.60
C TRP A 156 5.95 12.27 -9.33
N LEU A 157 5.43 11.96 -8.13
CA LEU A 157 5.65 12.78 -6.94
C LEU A 157 7.13 12.85 -6.52
N LEU A 158 7.80 11.69 -6.46
CA LEU A 158 9.20 11.61 -6.02
C LEU A 158 10.14 12.46 -6.91
N PRO A 159 10.15 12.34 -8.25
CA PRO A 159 10.95 13.20 -9.12
C PRO A 159 10.69 14.71 -8.90
N HIS A 160 9.42 15.12 -8.80
CA HIS A 160 9.07 16.54 -8.64
C HIS A 160 9.50 17.10 -7.26
N LEU A 161 9.48 16.27 -6.20
CA LEU A 161 10.03 16.67 -4.90
C LEU A 161 11.55 16.72 -4.91
N ALA A 162 12.20 15.80 -5.64
CA ALA A 162 13.65 15.73 -5.78
C ALA A 162 14.25 16.90 -6.58
N GLU A 163 13.43 17.69 -7.29
CA GLU A 163 13.85 18.97 -7.89
C GLU A 163 14.20 20.03 -6.84
N ARG A 164 13.68 19.91 -5.62
CA ARG A 164 13.82 20.92 -4.55
C ARG A 164 14.39 20.37 -3.25
N LEU A 165 14.30 19.06 -3.04
CA LEU A 165 14.80 18.35 -1.87
C LEU A 165 15.88 17.36 -2.30
N SER A 166 16.81 17.02 -1.41
CA SER A 166 17.67 15.86 -1.64
C SER A 166 16.83 14.60 -1.83
N THR A 167 17.35 13.60 -2.54
CA THR A 167 16.65 12.32 -2.78
C THR A 167 16.17 11.66 -1.49
N PHE A 168 16.97 11.72 -0.41
CA PHE A 168 16.60 11.20 0.91
C PHE A 168 15.33 11.87 1.46
N TRP A 169 15.34 13.20 1.55
CA TRP A 169 14.19 13.97 2.05
C TRP A 169 12.97 13.89 1.14
N ALA A 170 13.17 13.80 -0.18
CA ALA A 170 12.08 13.57 -1.13
C ALA A 170 11.42 12.20 -0.87
N ALA A 171 12.21 11.13 -0.73
CA ALA A 171 11.70 9.79 -0.43
C ALA A 171 10.99 9.74 0.93
N LEU A 172 11.54 10.37 1.95
CA LEU A 172 10.91 10.44 3.27
C LEU A 172 9.57 11.21 3.22
N THR A 173 9.51 12.29 2.45
CA THR A 173 8.27 13.06 2.25
C THR A 173 7.21 12.21 1.55
N VAL A 174 7.59 11.47 0.49
CA VAL A 174 6.68 10.54 -0.20
C VAL A 174 6.17 9.46 0.76
N ALA A 175 7.04 8.90 1.61
CA ALA A 175 6.63 7.92 2.61
C ALA A 175 5.61 8.50 3.61
N GLY A 176 5.82 9.72 4.09
CA GLY A 176 4.86 10.42 4.95
C GLY A 176 3.51 10.65 4.27
N VAL A 177 3.53 11.15 3.03
CA VAL A 177 2.31 11.34 2.22
C VAL A 177 1.58 10.00 2.01
N TRP A 178 2.31 8.93 1.71
CA TRP A 178 1.75 7.60 1.50
C TRP A 178 1.06 7.03 2.76
N ILE A 179 1.64 7.27 3.94
CA ILE A 179 1.03 6.88 5.23
C ILE A 179 -0.30 7.62 5.43
N VAL A 180 -0.31 8.95 5.22
CA VAL A 180 -1.55 9.74 5.39
C VAL A 180 -2.59 9.36 4.34
N TRP A 181 -2.18 9.04 3.11
CA TRP A 181 -3.08 8.58 2.05
C TRP A 181 -3.86 7.31 2.46
N HIS A 182 -3.23 6.42 3.22
CA HIS A 182 -3.84 5.20 3.76
C HIS A 182 -4.86 5.43 4.89
N ALA A 183 -5.04 6.64 5.40
CA ALA A 183 -5.86 6.91 6.59
C ALA A 183 -7.25 6.23 6.58
N PRO A 184 -8.04 6.24 5.49
CA PRO A 184 -9.33 5.56 5.49
C PRO A 184 -9.23 4.03 5.60
N ALA A 185 -8.17 3.43 5.06
CA ALA A 185 -7.97 1.97 5.08
C ALA A 185 -7.79 1.43 6.50
N PHE A 186 -7.26 2.23 7.43
CA PHE A 186 -7.17 1.86 8.85
C PHE A 186 -8.54 1.65 9.52
N VAL A 187 -9.63 2.13 8.91
CA VAL A 187 -10.99 1.96 9.45
C VAL A 187 -11.59 0.62 9.04
N PHE A 188 -11.46 0.24 7.77
CA PHE A 188 -12.22 -0.89 7.20
C PHE A 188 -11.39 -2.13 6.86
N ASN A 189 -10.06 -2.04 6.82
CA ASN A 189 -9.21 -3.14 6.36
C ASN A 189 -8.57 -3.88 7.55
N PRO A 190 -8.86 -5.18 7.74
CA PRO A 190 -8.34 -5.95 8.88
C PRO A 190 -6.82 -5.91 9.03
N THR A 191 -6.08 -6.06 7.92
CA THR A 191 -4.62 -6.03 7.92
C THR A 191 -4.08 -4.72 8.49
N TYR A 192 -4.68 -3.58 8.13
CA TYR A 192 -4.25 -2.27 8.63
C TYR A 192 -4.68 -2.05 10.09
N ARG A 193 -5.81 -2.63 10.53
CA ARG A 193 -6.26 -2.56 11.93
C ARG A 193 -5.33 -3.34 12.86
N GLU A 194 -4.87 -4.51 12.43
CA GLU A 194 -3.98 -5.39 13.20
C GLU A 194 -2.56 -4.84 13.35
N MET A 195 -2.11 -4.01 12.42
CA MET A 195 -0.85 -3.26 12.55
C MET A 195 -0.89 -2.32 13.77
N GLY A 196 -2.08 -1.92 14.22
CA GLY A 196 -2.31 -0.94 15.28
C GLY A 196 -1.68 0.42 14.95
N PRO A 197 -1.81 1.43 15.83
CA PRO A 197 -1.07 2.70 15.71
C PRO A 197 0.46 2.56 15.90
N GLY A 198 1.02 1.35 15.74
CA GLY A 198 2.40 1.00 16.05
C GLY A 198 2.54 0.45 17.47
N ILE A 199 2.93 -0.84 17.59
CA ILE A 199 3.71 -1.47 18.68
C ILE A 199 3.29 -1.31 20.16
N ILE A 200 2.36 -0.42 20.52
CA ILE A 200 2.08 -0.02 21.90
C ILE A 200 0.84 -0.69 22.48
N TRP A 201 -0.04 -1.26 21.64
CA TRP A 201 -1.31 -1.82 22.13
C TRP A 201 -1.23 -3.27 22.66
N ARG A 202 -0.20 -4.06 22.31
CA ARG A 202 -0.11 -5.50 22.66
C ARG A 202 0.14 -5.83 24.14
N SER A 203 0.16 -4.86 25.04
CA SER A 203 0.35 -5.12 26.48
C SER A 203 -0.95 -5.26 27.28
N ARG A 204 -2.13 -4.97 26.71
CA ARG A 204 -3.39 -4.99 27.49
C ARG A 204 -4.18 -6.29 27.49
N GLU A 205 -3.88 -7.25 26.61
CA GLU A 205 -4.71 -8.46 26.46
C GLU A 205 -4.14 -9.73 27.12
N ARG A 206 -2.94 -9.67 27.71
CA ARG A 206 -2.32 -10.82 28.42
C ARG A 206 -2.38 -10.74 29.95
N GLY A 207 -3.40 -10.07 30.52
CA GLY A 207 -3.54 -9.89 31.97
C GLY A 207 -4.78 -10.49 32.63
N GLY A 208 -5.63 -11.22 31.89
CA GLY A 208 -6.98 -11.57 32.36
C GLY A 208 -7.31 -13.06 32.49
N ALA A 209 -6.33 -13.97 32.39
CA ALA A 209 -6.59 -15.41 32.52
C ALA A 209 -5.69 -16.04 33.60
N MET A 210 -6.07 -15.88 34.87
CA MET A 210 -5.66 -16.81 35.93
C MET A 210 -6.89 -17.52 36.49
N HIS A 211 -6.96 -18.80 36.15
CA HIS A 211 -7.78 -19.82 36.78
C HIS A 211 -7.60 -19.84 38.31
N SER A 212 -8.70 -20.00 39.03
CA SER A 212 -8.71 -20.67 40.34
C SER A 212 -9.81 -21.73 40.31
N PRO A 213 -9.49 -23.03 40.27
CA PRO A 213 -10.48 -24.09 40.44
C PRO A 213 -10.84 -24.18 41.94
N ARG A 214 -12.10 -23.89 42.30
CA ARG A 214 -12.63 -24.23 43.62
C ARG A 214 -12.84 -25.74 43.71
N ALA A 215 -12.25 -26.36 44.72
CA ALA A 215 -12.40 -27.77 45.07
C ALA A 215 -13.86 -28.13 45.48
N PRO A 216 -14.30 -29.38 45.27
CA PRO A 216 -15.65 -29.81 45.63
C PRO A 216 -15.80 -30.02 47.14
N ARG A 217 -16.82 -29.39 47.73
CA ARG A 217 -17.21 -29.53 49.14
C ARG A 217 -17.84 -30.91 49.35
N LYS A 218 -17.17 -31.79 50.12
CA LYS A 218 -17.71 -33.07 50.57
C LYS A 218 -19.01 -32.84 51.37
N GLN A 219 -20.08 -33.51 50.94
CA GLN A 219 -21.25 -33.79 51.77
C GLN A 219 -20.79 -34.62 52.98
N ARG A 220 -21.15 -34.17 54.19
CA ARG A 220 -21.22 -35.02 55.38
C ARG A 220 -22.69 -35.12 55.73
N GLY A 221 -23.20 -36.35 55.74
CA GLY A 221 -24.50 -36.65 56.31
C GLY A 221 -24.45 -36.62 57.84
N HIS A 222 -25.56 -36.20 58.42
CA HIS A 222 -26.22 -36.76 59.59
C HIS A 222 -27.67 -36.29 59.55
#